data_AF-A0A0M0K1H6-F1
#
_entry.id   AF-A0A0M0K1H6-F1
#
_cell.length_a   1.000
_cell.length_b   1.000
_cell.length_c   1.000
_cell.angle_alpha   90.00
_cell.angle_beta   90.00
_cell.angle_gamma   90.00
#
_symmetry.space_group_name_H-M   'P 1'
#
loop_
_entity.id
_entity.type
_entity.pdbx_description
1 polymer ?
#
loop_
_entity_poly.entity_id
_entity_poly.type
_entity_poly.pdbx_seq_one_letter_code
_entity_poly.pdbx_strand_id
1 'polypeptide(L)'
;MSAVRAHLSALNGLGSSALSNFSLDEDTVTFKVRTSSVRGTVSVSLFESSSYPRTGGLAYAEGCDELLQAVESIAEPLSDRASLDNCVRLLCRALGGPPELSELLARLPASGGSGGGASCSGAAGSSSLMMANLDYDFARGAELENSLLRLRHQWEVKDQRRREERAERAREEEEAAAATAVTGSSASVAQKRKRPGPEGKAKGPQKQGAHQIFSAAEATRMLCNELFDLMKEQREGFTGVSADCVDFDIHAWRVAISDIKEGSPLQADLARLSRETGQPAALELELAFTPDMHPFYPVFVKVVRPRFEGVVAEAVMTHPAMTLQGWDPMKPVKWLLRLVQSYLEKHGRVAFEDTNNDPSQPVGCYSAAELAICRLELLSGVPPVWAREQPELLASRNAEVDLTRIRELNFGKRKEANAKAPWASGVGYGHSGTEGGPVWDVQATEKAQAQADVEMGEMLRLVTECVSRGELRDETLKRSCLRPLLWRHLHTASLLDVGSRVERTSMYLQLLALLRALAAWPALHTALSAPVGDAGSGTVLTALEGVRKQADFFVRTAGRAATESDEE
;
A
#
# COMPACT_ATOMS: atom_id res chain seq x y z
N MET A 1 -10.39 -28.34 4.18
CA MET A 1 -11.47 -28.07 5.16
C MET A 1 -11.94 -29.26 6.03
N SER A 2 -12.37 -30.40 5.46
CA SER A 2 -12.80 -31.58 6.27
C SER A 2 -11.70 -32.11 7.20
N ALA A 3 -10.45 -32.18 6.72
CA ALA A 3 -9.28 -32.57 7.52
C ALA A 3 -8.96 -31.58 8.66
N VAL A 4 -9.12 -30.27 8.42
CA VAL A 4 -8.90 -29.21 9.42
C VAL A 4 -9.93 -29.29 10.54
N ARG A 5 -11.21 -29.53 10.22
CA ARG A 5 -12.25 -29.76 11.25
C ARG A 5 -12.01 -31.02 12.08
N ALA A 6 -11.53 -32.10 11.46
CA ALA A 6 -11.17 -33.32 12.19
C ALA A 6 -9.98 -33.08 13.14
N HIS A 7 -8.97 -32.33 12.72
CA HIS A 7 -7.84 -31.91 13.55
C HIS A 7 -8.25 -30.94 14.67
N LEU A 8 -9.15 -29.98 14.42
CA LEU A 8 -9.66 -29.07 15.45
C LEU A 8 -10.43 -29.80 16.55
N SER A 9 -11.23 -30.81 16.19
CA SER A 9 -11.90 -31.68 17.17
C SER A 9 -10.89 -32.47 18.01
N ALA A 10 -9.79 -32.93 17.41
CA ALA A 10 -8.71 -33.59 18.14
C ALA A 10 -7.95 -32.63 19.07
N LEU A 11 -7.65 -31.40 18.63
CA LEU A 11 -6.98 -30.37 19.43
C LEU A 11 -7.85 -29.86 20.59
N ASN A 12 -9.15 -29.66 20.37
CA ASN A 12 -10.10 -29.32 21.43
C ASN A 12 -10.29 -30.48 22.42
N GLY A 13 -10.18 -31.73 21.98
CA GLY A 13 -10.17 -32.92 22.85
C GLY A 13 -8.86 -33.10 23.64
N LEU A 14 -7.78 -32.42 23.25
CA LEU A 14 -6.45 -32.46 23.85
C LEU A 14 -6.15 -31.27 24.79
N GLY A 15 -7.17 -30.44 25.10
CA GLY A 15 -7.03 -29.16 25.77
C GLY A 15 -5.99 -29.12 26.90
N SER A 16 -4.85 -28.48 26.64
CA SER A 16 -3.89 -28.07 27.66
C SER A 16 -4.39 -26.77 28.30
N SER A 17 -4.08 -26.53 29.58
CA SER A 17 -4.35 -25.25 30.24
C SER A 17 -3.73 -24.04 29.49
N ALA A 18 -2.74 -24.30 28.63
CA ALA A 18 -2.00 -23.29 27.89
C ALA A 18 -2.60 -22.90 26.53
N LEU A 19 -3.31 -23.79 25.82
CA LEU A 19 -3.95 -23.50 24.53
C LEU A 19 -5.42 -23.94 24.57
N SER A 20 -6.35 -23.00 24.42
CA SER A 20 -7.78 -23.26 24.59
C SER A 20 -8.62 -22.52 23.55
N ASN A 21 -9.88 -22.94 23.40
CA ASN A 21 -10.88 -22.28 22.55
C ASN A 21 -10.46 -22.20 21.07
N PHE A 22 -10.13 -23.33 20.45
CA PHE A 22 -9.94 -23.36 19.00
C PHE A 22 -11.29 -23.19 18.30
N SER A 23 -11.48 -22.07 17.61
CA SER A 23 -12.58 -21.83 16.67
C SER A 23 -12.05 -21.67 15.25
N LEU A 24 -12.86 -22.08 14.29
CA LEU A 24 -12.58 -21.94 12.86
C LEU A 24 -13.64 -21.02 12.27
N ASP A 25 -13.20 -19.94 11.65
CA ASP A 25 -14.03 -19.06 10.83
C ASP A 25 -13.42 -19.01 9.42
N GLU A 26 -14.15 -19.51 8.44
CA GLU A 26 -13.67 -19.77 7.08
C GLU A 26 -12.31 -20.49 7.07
N ASP A 27 -11.23 -19.83 6.65
CA ASP A 27 -9.87 -20.38 6.56
C ASP A 27 -8.98 -20.00 7.76
N THR A 28 -9.55 -19.37 8.78
CA THR A 28 -8.83 -18.85 9.95
C THR A 28 -9.16 -19.63 11.21
N VAL A 29 -8.12 -20.21 11.82
CA VAL A 29 -8.17 -20.88 13.12
C VAL A 29 -7.75 -19.92 14.22
N THR A 30 -8.67 -19.54 15.09
CA THR A 30 -8.39 -18.71 16.27
C THR A 30 -8.32 -19.56 17.54
N PHE A 31 -7.31 -19.35 18.38
CA PHE A 31 -7.18 -20.01 19.67
C PHE A 31 -6.55 -19.09 20.73
N LYS A 32 -6.87 -19.33 22.00
CA LYS A 32 -6.34 -18.56 23.13
C LYS A 32 -5.08 -19.20 23.70
N VAL A 33 -4.06 -18.37 23.92
CA VAL A 33 -2.81 -18.74 24.58
C VAL A 33 -2.84 -18.22 26.01
N ARG A 34 -2.57 -19.08 26.99
CA ARG A 34 -2.55 -18.75 28.41
C ARG A 34 -1.48 -19.52 29.16
N THR A 35 -0.26 -19.00 29.19
CA THR A 35 0.82 -19.52 30.04
C THR A 35 0.92 -18.70 31.34
N SER A 36 1.90 -19.04 32.18
CA SER A 36 2.20 -18.30 33.41
C SER A 36 2.60 -16.84 33.17
N SER A 37 3.25 -16.53 32.05
CA SER A 37 3.69 -15.17 31.66
C SER A 37 2.92 -14.58 30.46
N VAL A 38 2.44 -15.42 29.54
CA VAL A 38 1.90 -14.97 28.24
C VAL A 38 0.39 -15.18 28.15
N ARG A 39 -0.34 -14.14 27.76
CA ARG A 39 -1.78 -14.23 27.50
C ARG A 39 -2.18 -13.49 26.24
N GLY A 40 -3.03 -14.12 25.44
CA GLY A 40 -3.61 -13.49 24.26
C GLY A 40 -4.38 -14.47 23.40
N THR A 41 -4.80 -13.99 22.23
CA THR A 41 -5.47 -14.76 21.19
C THR A 41 -4.55 -14.80 19.98
N VAL A 42 -4.42 -15.97 19.36
CA VAL A 42 -3.70 -16.17 18.11
C VAL A 42 -4.70 -16.60 17.05
N SER A 43 -4.66 -15.96 15.88
CA SER A 43 -5.49 -16.26 14.72
C SER A 43 -4.57 -16.71 13.58
N VAL A 44 -4.78 -17.91 13.05
CA VAL A 44 -3.95 -18.50 12.00
C VAL A 44 -4.79 -18.76 10.77
N SER A 45 -4.58 -18.00 9.71
CA SER A 45 -5.20 -18.23 8.40
C SER A 45 -4.31 -19.18 7.60
N LEU A 46 -4.79 -20.39 7.32
CA LEU A 46 -4.04 -21.39 6.56
C LEU A 46 -4.54 -21.36 5.12
N PHE A 47 -3.68 -20.93 4.20
CA PHE A 47 -4.04 -20.82 2.79
C PHE A 47 -3.62 -22.08 2.04
N GLU A 48 -4.50 -22.62 1.20
CA GLU A 48 -4.05 -23.58 0.19
C GLU A 48 -3.02 -22.88 -0.70
N SER A 49 -2.00 -23.60 -1.17
CA SER A 49 -0.97 -23.05 -2.07
C SER A 49 -1.54 -22.51 -3.39
N SER A 50 -2.79 -22.87 -3.73
CA SER A 50 -3.58 -22.37 -4.85
C SER A 50 -4.33 -21.06 -4.56
N SER A 51 -4.46 -20.66 -3.29
CA SER A 51 -5.20 -19.49 -2.84
C SER A 51 -4.25 -18.32 -2.55
N TYR A 52 -4.66 -17.11 -2.92
CA TYR A 52 -3.90 -15.90 -2.62
C TYR A 52 -4.22 -15.41 -1.19
N PRO A 53 -3.23 -14.91 -0.40
CA PRO A 53 -1.81 -14.76 -0.72
C PRO A 53 -1.10 -16.13 -0.66
N ARG A 54 -0.29 -16.44 -1.69
CA ARG A 54 0.44 -17.73 -1.84
C ARG A 54 1.65 -17.84 -0.88
N THR A 55 1.45 -17.50 0.38
CA THR A 55 2.47 -17.55 1.45
C THR A 55 2.30 -18.77 2.35
N GLY A 56 1.40 -19.70 2.04
CA GLY A 56 1.16 -20.91 2.84
C GLY A 56 0.28 -20.65 4.07
N GLY A 57 0.56 -19.65 4.89
CA GLY A 57 -0.23 -19.36 6.09
C GLY A 57 0.14 -18.03 6.75
N LEU A 58 -0.81 -17.41 7.43
CA LEU A 58 -0.65 -16.16 8.17
C LEU A 58 -1.03 -16.39 9.64
N ALA A 59 -0.25 -15.84 10.56
CA ALA A 59 -0.56 -15.87 11.99
C ALA A 59 -0.60 -14.44 12.54
N TYR A 60 -1.64 -14.16 13.33
CA TYR A 60 -1.90 -12.89 13.98
C TYR A 60 -2.02 -13.14 15.47
N ALA A 61 -1.55 -12.21 16.31
CA ALA A 61 -1.78 -12.27 17.75
C ALA A 61 -2.38 -10.96 18.27
N GLU A 62 -3.23 -11.09 19.28
CA GLU A 62 -3.72 -10.00 20.11
C GLU A 62 -3.42 -10.36 21.57
N GLY A 63 -2.51 -9.65 22.24
CA GLY A 63 -2.05 -10.03 23.56
C GLY A 63 -0.90 -9.20 24.10
N CYS A 64 -0.10 -9.80 24.98
CA CYS A 64 1.14 -9.17 25.49
C CYS A 64 2.24 -9.14 24.42
N ASP A 65 3.19 -8.21 24.59
CA ASP A 65 4.31 -7.97 23.66
C ASP A 65 5.14 -9.24 23.40
N GLU A 66 5.28 -10.10 24.41
CA GLU A 66 5.96 -11.39 24.31
C GLU A 66 5.24 -12.37 23.37
N LEU A 67 3.91 -12.34 23.31
CA LEU A 67 3.12 -13.14 22.36
C LEU A 67 3.26 -12.60 20.94
N LEU A 68 3.23 -11.27 20.80
CA LEU A 68 3.36 -10.59 19.51
C LEU A 68 4.74 -10.90 18.89
N GLN A 69 5.81 -10.75 19.67
CA GLN A 69 7.17 -11.08 19.25
C GLN A 69 7.32 -12.57 18.92
N ALA A 70 6.67 -13.46 19.68
CA ALA A 70 6.67 -14.88 19.38
C ALA A 70 5.96 -15.20 18.05
N VAL A 71 4.82 -14.55 17.76
CA VAL A 71 4.11 -14.72 16.49
C VAL A 71 4.91 -14.14 15.31
N GLU A 72 5.56 -12.99 15.49
CA GLU A 72 6.43 -12.38 14.49
C GLU A 72 7.63 -13.28 14.15
N SER A 73 8.25 -13.90 15.16
CA SER A 73 9.39 -14.82 14.97
C SER A 73 9.06 -16.11 14.20
N ILE A 74 7.77 -16.45 14.07
CA ILE A 74 7.32 -17.66 13.38
C ILE A 74 6.69 -17.38 12.02
N ALA A 75 6.55 -16.12 11.61
CA ALA A 75 5.96 -15.73 10.32
C ALA A 75 6.73 -16.31 9.13
N GLU A 76 8.04 -16.09 9.09
CA GLU A 76 8.91 -16.59 8.01
C GLU A 76 8.94 -18.14 7.95
N PRO A 77 9.14 -18.89 9.06
CA PRO A 77 9.08 -20.36 9.03
C PRO A 77 7.70 -20.96 8.74
N LEU A 78 6.62 -20.24 9.07
CA LEU A 78 5.25 -20.67 8.76
C LEU A 78 4.99 -20.59 7.25
N SER A 79 5.63 -19.63 6.57
CA SER A 79 5.44 -19.41 5.14
C SER A 79 5.92 -20.55 4.24
N ASP A 80 6.94 -21.30 4.69
CA ASP A 80 7.53 -22.39 3.93
C ASP A 80 6.80 -23.74 4.11
N ARG A 81 6.09 -23.93 5.24
CA ARG A 81 5.34 -25.16 5.56
C ARG A 81 4.12 -24.86 6.41
N ALA A 82 3.06 -24.38 5.79
CA ALA A 82 1.85 -24.05 6.51
C ALA A 82 1.01 -25.29 6.84
N SER A 83 1.09 -25.71 8.09
CA SER A 83 0.07 -26.56 8.71
C SER A 83 -0.21 -26.03 10.12
N LEU A 84 -1.44 -26.24 10.60
CA LEU A 84 -1.82 -25.85 11.97
C LEU A 84 -0.85 -26.45 13.01
N ASP A 85 -0.45 -27.70 12.79
CA ASP A 85 0.50 -28.41 13.66
C ASP A 85 1.88 -27.78 13.65
N ASN A 86 2.36 -27.32 12.48
CA ASN A 86 3.63 -26.62 12.37
C ASN A 86 3.57 -25.25 13.05
N CYS A 87 2.46 -24.51 12.87
CA CYS A 87 2.24 -23.23 13.54
C CYS A 87 2.27 -23.37 15.07
N VAL A 88 1.54 -24.35 15.61
CA VAL A 88 1.52 -24.62 17.06
C VAL A 88 2.92 -25.03 17.54
N ARG A 89 3.66 -25.84 16.78
CA ARG A 89 5.04 -26.21 17.13
C ARG A 89 5.99 -25.03 17.18
N LEU A 90 5.93 -24.18 16.16
CA LEU A 90 6.76 -22.97 16.07
C LEU A 90 6.43 -22.00 17.21
N LEU A 91 5.14 -21.77 17.48
CA LEU A 91 4.69 -20.91 18.56
C LEU A 91 5.15 -21.42 19.94
N CYS A 92 5.03 -22.72 20.20
CA CYS A 92 5.49 -23.31 21.47
C CYS A 92 7.01 -23.18 21.65
N ARG A 93 7.80 -23.24 20.57
CA ARG A 93 9.24 -23.01 20.61
C ARG A 93 9.57 -21.54 20.87
N ALA A 94 8.89 -20.63 20.20
CA ALA A 94 9.08 -19.19 20.35
C ALA A 94 8.73 -18.70 21.77
N LEU A 95 7.73 -19.31 22.41
CA LEU A 95 7.31 -19.02 23.78
C LEU A 95 8.22 -19.66 24.86
N GLY A 96 9.36 -20.26 24.48
CA GLY A 96 10.35 -20.79 25.43
C GLY A 96 9.99 -22.14 26.05
N GLY A 97 9.02 -22.87 25.48
CA GLY A 97 8.68 -24.24 25.90
C GLY A 97 8.30 -24.40 27.38
N PRO A 98 7.32 -23.67 27.94
CA PRO A 98 6.80 -23.95 29.26
C PRO A 98 6.33 -25.42 29.38
N PRO A 99 6.40 -26.02 30.59
CA PRO A 99 6.08 -27.44 30.80
C PRO A 99 4.66 -27.79 30.33
N GLU A 100 3.74 -26.83 30.40
CA GLU A 100 2.33 -26.92 29.97
C GLU A 100 2.16 -27.10 28.45
N LEU A 101 3.14 -26.66 27.64
CA LEU A 101 3.15 -26.81 26.18
C LEU A 101 3.93 -28.05 25.71
N SER A 102 4.80 -28.60 26.56
CA SER A 102 5.62 -29.78 26.24
C SER A 102 4.77 -31.05 26.11
N GLU A 103 3.73 -31.20 26.94
CA GLU A 103 2.76 -32.30 26.84
C GLU A 103 1.93 -32.25 25.55
N LEU A 104 1.60 -31.04 25.09
CA LEU A 104 0.86 -30.82 23.85
C LEU A 104 1.72 -31.15 22.62
N LEU A 105 2.99 -30.71 22.61
CA LEU A 105 3.94 -31.00 21.54
C LEU A 105 4.18 -32.52 21.35
N ALA A 106 4.19 -33.29 22.44
CA ALA A 106 4.37 -34.74 22.41
C ALA A 106 3.17 -35.50 21.80
N ARG A 107 1.99 -34.87 21.77
CA ARG A 107 0.73 -35.47 21.27
C ARG A 107 0.36 -35.03 19.85
N LEU A 108 1.09 -34.07 19.26
CA LEU A 108 0.88 -33.65 17.87
C LEU A 108 1.45 -34.70 16.89
N PRO A 109 0.73 -35.06 15.81
CA PRO A 109 1.23 -35.99 14.79
C PRO A 109 2.56 -35.50 14.21
N ALA A 110 3.52 -36.40 14.00
CA ALA A 110 4.78 -36.08 13.33
C ALA A 110 4.49 -35.48 11.94
N SER A 111 5.22 -34.44 11.52
CA SER A 111 4.99 -33.77 10.24
C SER A 111 5.25 -34.74 9.08
N GLY A 112 4.22 -35.45 8.64
CA GLY A 112 4.24 -36.37 7.51
C GLY A 112 3.64 -35.70 6.28
N GLY A 113 4.42 -35.59 5.21
CA GLY A 113 4.00 -34.99 3.94
C GLY A 113 2.85 -35.76 3.30
N SER A 114 1.78 -35.05 2.97
CA SER A 114 0.74 -35.52 2.06
C SER A 114 1.09 -35.06 0.64
N GLY A 115 2.10 -35.70 0.05
CA GLY A 115 2.36 -35.66 -1.38
C GLY A 115 1.68 -36.85 -2.03
N GLY A 116 0.50 -36.64 -2.62
CA GLY A 116 -0.26 -37.66 -3.33
C GLY A 116 0.42 -38.03 -4.66
N GLY A 117 1.41 -38.93 -4.61
CA GLY A 117 1.97 -39.60 -5.78
C GLY A 117 1.26 -40.93 -6.01
N ALA A 118 0.17 -40.92 -6.78
CA ALA A 118 -0.46 -42.15 -7.26
C ALA A 118 0.42 -42.77 -8.36
N SER A 119 1.26 -43.74 -7.98
CA SER A 119 2.00 -44.59 -8.90
C SER A 119 1.06 -45.66 -9.47
N CYS A 120 0.48 -45.39 -10.64
CA CYS A 120 -0.16 -46.41 -11.47
C CYS A 120 0.92 -47.12 -12.31
N SER A 121 1.24 -48.36 -11.96
CA SER A 121 2.00 -49.28 -12.80
C SER A 121 1.01 -50.03 -13.70
N GLY A 122 1.13 -49.86 -15.01
CA GLY A 122 0.24 -50.51 -15.97
C GLY A 122 0.72 -50.42 -17.41
N ALA A 123 1.24 -51.55 -17.89
CA ALA A 123 1.30 -52.03 -19.28
C ALA A 123 2.10 -51.22 -20.32
N ALA A 124 3.22 -51.83 -20.73
CA ALA A 124 3.96 -51.52 -21.94
C ALA A 124 3.11 -51.78 -23.20
N GLY A 125 3.10 -50.82 -24.13
CA GLY A 125 2.50 -51.01 -25.44
C GLY A 125 2.44 -49.74 -26.29
N SER A 126 3.47 -49.53 -27.11
CA SER A 126 3.47 -48.66 -28.30
C SER A 126 3.29 -47.14 -28.08
N SER A 127 4.39 -46.41 -27.84
CA SER A 127 4.38 -44.93 -27.89
C SER A 127 5.80 -44.36 -28.16
N SER A 128 6.34 -44.59 -29.36
CA SER A 128 7.66 -44.06 -29.74
C SER A 128 7.60 -42.67 -30.38
N LEU A 129 6.41 -42.16 -30.74
CA LEU A 129 6.22 -40.88 -31.43
C LEU A 129 5.63 -39.77 -30.54
N MET A 130 5.04 -40.10 -29.38
CA MET A 130 4.57 -39.08 -28.40
C MET A 130 5.62 -38.75 -27.33
N MET A 131 6.57 -39.64 -27.04
CA MET A 131 7.65 -39.39 -26.07
C MET A 131 8.56 -38.22 -26.51
N ALA A 132 8.85 -38.09 -27.81
CA ALA A 132 9.72 -37.02 -28.31
C ALA A 132 9.11 -35.61 -28.17
N ASN A 133 7.78 -35.47 -28.26
CA ASN A 133 7.10 -34.18 -28.03
C ASN A 133 6.98 -33.85 -26.53
N LEU A 134 6.77 -34.86 -25.69
CA LEU A 134 6.71 -34.70 -24.23
C LEU A 134 8.08 -34.32 -23.63
N ASP A 135 9.17 -34.93 -24.11
CA ASP A 135 10.53 -34.61 -23.67
C ASP A 135 10.94 -33.20 -24.14
N TYR A 136 10.47 -32.76 -25.31
CA TYR A 136 10.71 -31.41 -25.83
C TYR A 136 9.93 -30.33 -25.05
N ASP A 137 8.66 -30.58 -24.73
CA ASP A 137 7.84 -29.67 -23.92
C ASP A 137 8.31 -29.61 -22.45
N PHE A 138 8.79 -30.73 -21.89
CA PHE A 138 9.38 -30.77 -20.55
C PHE A 138 10.72 -30.02 -20.47
N ALA A 139 11.60 -30.19 -21.46
CA ALA A 139 12.86 -29.45 -21.54
C ALA A 139 12.62 -27.94 -21.67
N ARG A 140 11.65 -27.52 -22.49
CA ARG A 140 11.27 -26.11 -22.66
C ARG A 140 10.67 -25.53 -21.38
N GLY A 141 9.88 -26.30 -20.64
CA GLY A 141 9.36 -25.94 -19.31
C GLY A 141 10.47 -25.80 -18.25
N ALA A 142 11.46 -26.69 -18.26
CA ALA A 142 12.58 -26.63 -17.33
C ALA A 142 13.53 -25.45 -17.63
N GLU A 143 13.78 -25.14 -18.90
CA GLU A 143 14.55 -23.96 -19.31
C GLU A 143 13.85 -22.66 -18.94
N LEU A 144 12.52 -22.62 -19.14
CA LEU A 144 11.66 -21.53 -18.72
C LEU A 144 11.80 -21.26 -17.22
N GLU A 145 11.59 -22.29 -16.41
CA GLU A 145 11.66 -22.22 -14.95
C GLU A 145 13.05 -21.77 -14.47
N ASN A 146 14.12 -22.32 -15.05
CA ASN A 146 15.49 -21.90 -14.75
C ASN A 146 15.75 -20.42 -15.13
N SER A 147 15.23 -19.96 -16.27
CA SER A 147 15.39 -18.57 -16.70
C SER A 147 14.69 -17.60 -15.73
N LEU A 148 13.49 -17.96 -15.27
CA LEU A 148 12.71 -17.16 -14.33
C LEU A 148 13.32 -17.19 -12.91
N LEU A 149 13.91 -18.31 -12.50
CA LEU A 149 14.65 -18.40 -11.23
C LEU A 149 15.89 -17.48 -11.23
N ARG A 150 16.62 -17.37 -12.35
CA ARG A 150 17.74 -16.42 -12.47
C ARG A 150 17.28 -14.98 -12.35
N LEU A 151 16.15 -14.63 -12.98
CA LEU A 151 15.56 -13.30 -12.88
C LEU A 151 15.13 -12.98 -11.44
N ARG A 152 14.45 -13.91 -10.76
CA ARG A 152 14.12 -13.78 -9.34
C ARG A 152 15.35 -13.43 -8.51
N HIS A 153 16.44 -14.17 -8.68
CA HIS A 153 17.67 -13.91 -7.95
C HIS A 153 18.23 -12.49 -8.21
N GLN A 154 18.18 -12.02 -9.46
CA GLN A 154 18.61 -10.66 -9.80
C GLN A 154 17.75 -9.59 -9.12
N TRP A 155 16.44 -9.80 -9.06
CA TRP A 155 15.50 -8.90 -8.37
C TRP A 155 15.78 -8.83 -6.87
N GLU A 156 15.93 -10.00 -6.21
CA GLU A 156 16.24 -10.11 -4.79
C GLU A 156 17.57 -9.43 -4.43
N VAL A 157 18.62 -9.63 -5.25
CA VAL A 157 19.93 -9.00 -5.06
C VAL A 157 19.85 -7.47 -5.20
N LYS A 158 19.16 -6.96 -6.23
CA LYS A 158 19.02 -5.51 -6.42
C LYS A 158 18.25 -4.87 -5.27
N ASP A 159 17.19 -5.53 -4.81
CA ASP A 159 16.36 -5.05 -3.72
C ASP A 159 17.10 -5.06 -2.37
N GLN A 160 17.87 -6.12 -2.09
CA GLN A 160 18.74 -6.18 -0.92
C GLN A 160 19.76 -5.04 -0.90
N ARG A 161 20.42 -4.76 -2.03
CA ARG A 161 21.36 -3.64 -2.16
C ARG A 161 20.69 -2.30 -1.83
N ARG A 162 19.47 -2.07 -2.31
CA ARG A 162 18.73 -0.83 -2.00
C ARG A 162 18.34 -0.72 -0.53
N ARG A 163 18.05 -1.83 0.14
CA ARG A 163 17.79 -1.80 1.60
C ARG A 163 19.03 -1.39 2.36
N GLU A 164 20.19 -1.92 1.98
CA GLU A 164 21.47 -1.55 2.56
C GLU A 164 21.77 -0.06 2.32
N GLU A 165 21.60 0.44 1.09
CA GLU A 165 21.75 1.87 0.75
C GLU A 165 20.78 2.77 1.56
N ARG A 166 19.51 2.37 1.73
CA ARG A 166 18.53 3.11 2.55
C ARG A 166 18.90 3.12 4.03
N ALA A 167 19.35 1.99 4.56
CA ALA A 167 19.78 1.87 5.95
C ALA A 167 21.05 2.68 6.23
N GLU A 168 21.98 2.73 5.27
CA GLU A 168 23.17 3.57 5.34
C GLU A 168 22.79 5.06 5.38
N ARG A 169 21.95 5.53 4.45
CA ARG A 169 21.47 6.92 4.44
C ARG A 169 20.73 7.30 5.73
N ALA A 170 19.91 6.41 6.26
CA ALA A 170 19.20 6.67 7.52
C ALA A 170 20.18 6.84 8.70
N ARG A 171 21.27 6.06 8.73
CA ARG A 171 22.33 6.21 9.73
C ARG A 171 23.10 7.51 9.56
N GLU A 172 23.42 7.89 8.32
CA GLU A 172 24.08 9.16 8.02
C GLU A 172 23.21 10.37 8.42
N GLU A 173 21.91 10.32 8.15
CA GLU A 173 20.95 11.36 8.55
C GLU A 173 20.80 11.43 10.08
N GLU A 174 20.76 10.29 10.77
CA GLU A 174 20.71 10.24 12.24
C GLU A 174 22.01 10.80 12.85
N GLU A 175 23.17 10.45 12.29
CA GLU A 175 24.47 10.98 12.72
C GLU A 175 24.57 12.49 12.48
N ALA A 176 24.11 12.98 11.31
CA ALA A 176 24.06 14.39 10.99
C ALA A 176 23.09 15.17 11.92
N ALA A 177 21.93 14.59 12.24
CA ALA A 177 20.97 15.16 13.18
C ALA A 177 21.57 15.23 14.60
N ALA A 178 22.26 14.18 15.04
CA ALA A 178 22.96 14.13 16.32
C ALA A 178 24.09 15.17 16.40
N ALA A 179 24.90 15.30 15.35
CA ALA A 179 25.95 16.31 15.28
C ALA A 179 25.38 17.74 15.35
N THR A 180 24.27 18.00 14.67
CA THR A 180 23.59 19.30 14.70
C THR A 180 23.00 19.61 16.07
N ALA A 181 22.45 18.61 16.77
CA ALA A 181 21.93 18.74 18.14
C ALA A 181 23.03 19.06 19.16
N VAL A 182 24.24 18.51 18.99
CA VAL A 182 25.40 18.81 19.86
C VAL A 182 25.88 20.25 19.68
N THR A 183 25.83 20.79 18.46
CA THR A 183 26.18 22.20 18.19
C THR A 183 25.08 23.20 18.56
N GLY A 184 23.82 22.77 18.68
CA GLY A 184 22.68 23.61 19.09
C GLY A 184 22.56 23.81 20.61
N SER A 185 23.32 23.08 21.43
CA SER A 185 23.27 23.15 22.91
C SER A 185 24.26 24.16 23.51
N SER A 186 24.42 25.32 22.88
CA SER A 186 25.15 26.46 23.43
C SER A 186 24.30 27.73 23.39
N ALA A 187 23.13 27.68 24.03
CA ALA A 187 22.41 28.87 24.49
C ALA A 187 21.56 28.52 25.72
N SER A 188 21.90 29.14 26.86
CA SER A 188 21.20 29.13 28.16
C SER A 188 21.23 27.86 29.03
N VAL A 189 22.33 27.68 29.77
CA VAL A 189 22.33 26.86 31.01
C VAL A 189 21.86 27.75 32.17
N ALA A 190 20.54 27.73 32.44
CA ALA A 190 19.97 28.21 33.70
C ALA A 190 19.64 27.01 34.59
N GLN A 191 20.47 26.83 35.62
CA GLN A 191 20.53 25.69 36.53
C GLN A 191 19.31 25.64 37.47
N LYS A 192 18.24 24.92 37.11
CA LYS A 192 17.16 24.60 38.06
C LYS A 192 17.43 23.26 38.75
N ARG A 193 18.08 23.32 39.92
CA ARG A 193 18.33 22.17 40.82
C ARG A 193 16.99 21.54 41.23
N LYS A 194 16.71 20.33 40.76
CA LYS A 194 15.56 19.51 41.16
C LYS A 194 15.95 18.68 42.39
N ARG A 195 15.28 18.92 43.52
CA ARG A 195 15.42 18.12 44.76
C ARG A 195 14.90 16.69 44.54
N PRO A 196 15.49 15.67 45.21
CA PRO A 196 15.07 14.28 45.06
C PRO A 196 13.82 14.00 45.91
N GLY A 197 12.81 13.39 45.30
CA GLY A 197 11.61 12.82 45.92
C GLY A 197 11.29 11.47 45.24
N PRO A 198 10.57 10.56 45.93
CA PRO A 198 10.87 9.14 45.93
C PRO A 198 10.41 8.38 44.67
N GLU A 199 11.24 7.40 44.32
CA GLU A 199 11.06 6.25 43.43
C GLU A 199 9.66 6.09 42.79
N GLY A 200 9.47 6.76 41.66
CA GLY A 200 8.42 6.47 40.69
C GLY A 200 8.95 5.52 39.62
N LYS A 201 8.36 4.32 39.56
CA LYS A 201 8.65 3.21 38.65
C LYS A 201 9.08 3.66 37.25
N ALA A 202 10.18 3.09 36.77
CA ALA A 202 10.62 3.16 35.38
C ALA A 202 9.44 2.89 34.44
N LYS A 203 9.18 3.85 33.54
CA LYS A 203 8.25 3.64 32.42
C LYS A 203 8.85 2.52 31.56
N GLY A 204 8.18 1.37 31.55
CA GLY A 204 8.50 0.25 30.67
C GLY A 204 8.37 0.63 29.19
N PRO A 205 8.92 -0.19 28.29
CA PRO A 205 8.97 0.10 26.87
C PRO A 205 7.55 0.31 26.31
N GLN A 206 7.51 1.29 25.43
CA GLN A 206 6.37 1.86 24.75
C GLN A 206 5.72 0.79 23.86
N LYS A 207 4.45 0.48 24.09
CA LYS A 207 3.67 -0.42 23.24
C LYS A 207 3.73 0.06 21.79
N GLN A 208 4.35 -0.75 20.94
CA GLN A 208 4.45 -0.55 19.50
C GLN A 208 3.11 -0.96 18.88
N GLY A 209 2.50 -0.02 18.17
CA GLY A 209 1.30 -0.24 17.36
C GLY A 209 1.56 -1.20 16.19
N ALA A 210 0.46 -1.76 15.68
CA ALA A 210 0.32 -2.74 14.60
C ALA A 210 1.61 -2.98 13.82
N HIS A 211 2.26 -4.07 14.21
CA HIS A 211 3.41 -4.62 13.51
C HIS A 211 3.09 -4.73 12.02
N GLN A 212 4.02 -4.28 11.20
CA GLN A 212 4.10 -4.64 9.79
C GLN A 212 4.29 -6.16 9.77
N ILE A 213 3.19 -6.90 9.59
CA ILE A 213 3.14 -8.35 9.82
C ILE A 213 4.02 -9.09 8.82
N PHE A 214 4.22 -8.49 7.64
CA PHE A 214 5.21 -8.95 6.68
C PHE A 214 6.53 -8.25 6.88
N SER A 215 7.57 -9.06 6.99
CA SER A 215 8.93 -8.58 6.77
C SER A 215 9.06 -8.00 5.36
N ALA A 216 9.97 -7.04 5.21
CA ALA A 216 10.37 -6.52 3.91
C ALA A 216 10.69 -7.64 2.88
N ALA A 217 11.29 -8.74 3.35
CA ALA A 217 11.62 -9.90 2.53
C ALA A 217 10.37 -10.66 2.04
N GLU A 218 9.34 -10.80 2.86
CA GLU A 218 8.08 -11.44 2.47
C GLU A 218 7.32 -10.60 1.44
N ALA A 219 7.31 -9.28 1.60
CA ALA A 219 6.74 -8.36 0.60
C ALA A 219 7.40 -8.54 -0.78
N THR A 220 8.73 -8.61 -0.82
CA THR A 220 9.48 -8.90 -2.05
C THR A 220 9.16 -10.29 -2.61
N ARG A 221 9.11 -11.32 -1.76
CA ARG A 221 8.77 -12.69 -2.19
C ARG A 221 7.40 -12.75 -2.83
N MET A 222 6.41 -12.03 -2.31
CA MET A 222 5.07 -11.94 -2.91
C MET A 222 5.12 -11.28 -4.29
N LEU A 223 5.80 -10.13 -4.43
CA LEU A 223 5.94 -9.47 -5.72
C LEU A 223 6.65 -10.36 -6.75
N CYS A 224 7.72 -11.05 -6.34
CA CYS A 224 8.42 -12.02 -7.18
C CYS A 224 7.49 -13.16 -7.62
N ASN A 225 6.63 -13.67 -6.74
CA ASN A 225 5.66 -14.72 -7.09
C ASN A 225 4.61 -14.20 -8.09
N GLU A 226 4.05 -13.02 -7.85
CA GLU A 226 3.02 -12.44 -8.71
C GLU A 226 3.55 -12.10 -10.12
N LEU A 227 4.75 -11.54 -10.21
CA LEU A 227 5.38 -11.26 -11.49
C LEU A 227 5.75 -12.55 -12.22
N PHE A 228 6.28 -13.55 -11.49
CA PHE A 228 6.57 -14.86 -12.05
C PHE A 228 5.33 -15.52 -12.65
N ASP A 229 4.19 -15.46 -11.95
CA ASP A 229 2.91 -16.00 -12.44
C ASP A 229 2.50 -15.31 -13.75
N LEU A 230 2.58 -13.98 -13.83
CA LEU A 230 2.29 -13.24 -15.07
C LEU A 230 3.20 -13.65 -16.24
N MET A 231 4.51 -13.72 -16.00
CA MET A 231 5.48 -14.10 -17.04
C MET A 231 5.29 -15.54 -17.51
N LYS A 232 4.97 -16.45 -16.59
CA LYS A 232 4.68 -17.84 -16.91
C LYS A 232 3.42 -17.96 -17.77
N GLU A 233 2.33 -17.34 -17.34
CA GLU A 233 1.06 -17.34 -18.09
C GLU A 233 1.22 -16.74 -19.49
N GLN A 234 2.02 -15.68 -19.64
CA GLN A 234 2.33 -15.10 -20.95
C GLN A 234 3.05 -16.11 -21.86
N ARG A 235 4.11 -16.75 -21.34
CA ARG A 235 4.94 -17.67 -22.14
C ARG A 235 4.24 -18.97 -22.48
N GLU A 236 3.30 -19.39 -21.64
CA GLU A 236 2.39 -20.52 -21.88
C GLU A 236 1.21 -20.14 -22.82
N GLY A 237 1.05 -18.86 -23.14
CA GLY A 237 0.02 -18.36 -24.07
C GLY A 237 -1.37 -18.25 -23.47
N PHE A 238 -1.51 -18.28 -22.14
CA PHE A 238 -2.79 -18.16 -21.45
C PHE A 238 -3.33 -16.74 -21.39
N THR A 239 -2.46 -15.74 -21.50
CA THR A 239 -2.85 -14.33 -21.49
C THR A 239 -2.01 -13.53 -22.47
N GLY A 240 -2.58 -12.42 -22.98
CA GLY A 240 -1.84 -11.41 -23.72
C GLY A 240 -1.19 -10.35 -22.81
N VAL A 241 -0.95 -10.67 -21.54
CA VAL A 241 -0.35 -9.75 -20.58
C VAL A 241 1.14 -10.07 -20.47
N SER A 242 1.98 -9.16 -20.94
CA SER A 242 3.43 -9.22 -20.73
C SER A 242 3.83 -8.29 -19.60
N ALA A 243 4.69 -8.75 -18.70
CA ALA A 243 5.16 -7.97 -17.55
C ALA A 243 6.66 -8.19 -17.33
N ASP A 244 7.38 -7.12 -16.99
CA ASP A 244 8.80 -7.15 -16.63
C ASP A 244 9.14 -6.02 -15.63
N CYS A 245 10.28 -6.14 -14.94
CA CYS A 245 10.77 -5.11 -14.05
C CYS A 245 11.49 -3.99 -14.82
N VAL A 246 11.30 -2.74 -14.40
CA VAL A 246 12.09 -1.61 -14.86
C VAL A 246 13.45 -1.66 -14.19
N ASP A 247 14.52 -1.81 -14.98
CA ASP A 247 15.91 -1.91 -14.50
C ASP A 247 16.16 -3.04 -13.48
N PHE A 248 15.39 -4.13 -13.48
CA PHE A 248 15.40 -5.16 -12.43
C PHE A 248 14.86 -4.71 -11.06
N ASP A 249 14.22 -3.55 -10.98
CA ASP A 249 13.50 -3.13 -9.77
C ASP A 249 12.16 -3.86 -9.65
N ILE A 250 12.04 -4.76 -8.68
CA ILE A 250 10.80 -5.49 -8.38
C ILE A 250 9.64 -4.58 -7.94
N HIS A 251 9.91 -3.32 -7.62
CA HIS A 251 8.90 -2.34 -7.22
C HIS A 251 8.41 -1.47 -8.37
N ALA A 252 8.96 -1.65 -9.58
CA ALA A 252 8.56 -0.93 -10.77
C ALA A 252 8.34 -1.91 -11.93
N TRP A 253 7.10 -2.13 -12.35
CA TRP A 253 6.80 -3.07 -13.44
C TRP A 253 6.36 -2.33 -14.68
N ARG A 254 6.80 -2.79 -15.85
CA ARG A 254 6.25 -2.42 -17.15
C ARG A 254 5.39 -3.55 -17.65
N VAL A 255 4.15 -3.24 -18.00
CA VAL A 255 3.15 -4.21 -18.43
C VAL A 255 2.59 -3.82 -19.80
N ALA A 256 2.50 -4.77 -20.72
CA ALA A 256 1.84 -4.61 -22.01
C ALA A 256 0.68 -5.59 -22.13
N ILE A 257 -0.52 -5.10 -22.44
CA ILE A 257 -1.74 -5.90 -22.58
C ILE A 257 -2.17 -5.89 -24.04
N SER A 258 -2.06 -7.03 -24.72
CA SER A 258 -2.44 -7.22 -26.12
C SER A 258 -3.75 -7.99 -26.30
N ASP A 259 -4.23 -8.70 -25.27
CA ASP A 259 -5.48 -9.46 -25.30
C ASP A 259 -6.72 -8.58 -25.04
N ILE A 260 -6.83 -7.50 -25.81
CA ILE A 260 -7.95 -6.55 -25.74
C ILE A 260 -9.22 -7.19 -26.30
N LYS A 261 -10.34 -6.99 -25.61
CA LYS A 261 -11.64 -7.59 -25.95
C LYS A 261 -12.00 -7.42 -27.42
N GLU A 262 -12.26 -8.54 -28.09
CA GLU A 262 -12.67 -8.56 -29.49
C GLU A 262 -13.96 -7.78 -29.73
N GLY A 263 -13.96 -6.97 -30.78
CA GLY A 263 -15.10 -6.11 -31.15
C GLY A 263 -15.26 -4.86 -30.27
N SER A 264 -14.37 -4.62 -29.30
CA SER A 264 -14.37 -3.35 -28.56
C SER A 264 -13.88 -2.19 -29.44
N PRO A 265 -14.36 -0.95 -29.23
CA PRO A 265 -13.84 0.22 -29.92
C PRO A 265 -12.33 0.40 -29.72
N LEU A 266 -11.84 0.10 -28.52
CA LEU A 266 -10.42 0.19 -28.19
C LEU A 266 -9.56 -0.77 -29.02
N GLN A 267 -10.03 -1.99 -29.28
CA GLN A 267 -9.32 -2.93 -30.15
C GLN A 267 -9.12 -2.35 -31.56
N ALA A 268 -10.17 -1.77 -32.15
CA ALA A 268 -10.09 -1.15 -33.47
C ALA A 268 -9.14 0.05 -33.48
N ASP A 269 -9.17 0.85 -32.41
CA ASP A 269 -8.31 2.01 -32.26
C ASP A 269 -6.82 1.60 -32.14
N LEU A 270 -6.49 0.59 -31.32
CA LEU A 270 -5.12 0.08 -31.18
C LEU A 270 -4.62 -0.58 -32.47
N ALA A 271 -5.47 -1.30 -33.19
CA ALA A 271 -5.12 -1.87 -34.49
C ALA A 271 -4.87 -0.78 -35.54
N ARG A 272 -5.60 0.36 -35.47
CA ARG A 272 -5.30 1.53 -36.29
C ARG A 272 -3.98 2.17 -35.90
N LEU A 273 -3.76 2.42 -34.61
CA LEU A 273 -2.53 3.03 -34.11
C LEU A 273 -1.31 2.18 -34.49
N SER A 274 -1.40 0.86 -34.33
CA SER A 274 -0.35 -0.08 -34.72
C SER A 274 0.03 0.00 -36.21
N ARG A 275 -0.95 0.20 -37.09
CA ARG A 275 -0.70 0.40 -38.53
C ARG A 275 -0.04 1.74 -38.84
N GLU A 276 -0.37 2.79 -38.08
CA GLU A 276 0.16 4.15 -38.28
C GLU A 276 1.57 4.31 -37.69
N THR A 277 1.85 3.68 -36.54
CA THR A 277 3.11 3.85 -35.80
C THR A 277 4.10 2.68 -35.97
N GLY A 278 3.65 1.53 -36.45
CA GLY A 278 4.44 0.30 -36.53
C GLY A 278 4.68 -0.39 -35.18
N GLN A 279 4.09 0.12 -34.09
CA GLN A 279 4.17 -0.50 -32.77
C GLN A 279 3.14 -1.63 -32.59
N PRO A 280 3.36 -2.58 -31.66
CA PRO A 280 2.36 -3.58 -31.32
C PRO A 280 1.04 -2.94 -30.87
N ALA A 281 -0.09 -3.53 -31.26
CA ALA A 281 -1.41 -3.11 -30.80
C ALA A 281 -1.61 -3.56 -29.33
N ALA A 282 -1.04 -2.79 -28.40
CA ALA A 282 -1.08 -3.10 -26.97
C ALA A 282 -1.33 -1.84 -26.12
N LEU A 283 -1.95 -2.05 -24.96
CA LEU A 283 -2.02 -1.09 -23.88
C LEU A 283 -0.79 -1.23 -22.99
N GLU A 284 0.02 -0.19 -22.86
CA GLU A 284 1.21 -0.17 -22.00
C GLU A 284 0.90 0.54 -20.69
N LEU A 285 1.23 -0.11 -19.58
CA LEU A 285 1.05 0.33 -18.21
C LEU A 285 2.38 0.26 -17.45
N GLU A 286 2.51 1.08 -16.42
CA GLU A 286 3.60 1.00 -15.45
C GLU A 286 3.01 0.91 -14.04
N LEU A 287 3.49 -0.04 -13.25
CA LEU A 287 3.06 -0.24 -11.87
C LEU A 287 4.18 0.16 -10.93
N ALA A 288 3.85 1.00 -9.96
CA ALA A 288 4.78 1.43 -8.92
C ALA A 288 4.30 0.95 -7.55
N PHE A 289 5.11 0.11 -6.91
CA PHE A 289 4.87 -0.44 -5.58
C PHE A 289 5.69 0.35 -4.56
N THR A 290 5.08 0.69 -3.41
CA THR A 290 5.84 1.27 -2.31
C THR A 290 6.69 0.16 -1.66
N PRO A 291 8.02 0.35 -1.57
CA PRO A 291 8.92 -0.66 -1.00
C PRO A 291 8.52 -1.11 0.40
N ASP A 292 8.63 -2.41 0.64
CA ASP A 292 8.38 -3.07 1.93
C ASP A 292 6.92 -3.00 2.42
N MET A 293 6.00 -2.42 1.64
CA MET A 293 4.61 -2.16 2.05
C MET A 293 3.56 -3.02 1.31
N HIS A 294 3.97 -3.81 0.31
CA HIS A 294 3.11 -4.80 -0.37
C HIS A 294 2.84 -6.00 0.57
N PRO A 295 1.62 -6.57 0.63
CA PRO A 295 0.44 -6.29 -0.18
C PRO A 295 -0.55 -5.31 0.46
N PHE A 296 -0.21 -4.65 1.58
CA PHE A 296 -1.16 -3.83 2.34
C PHE A 296 -1.27 -2.38 1.85
N TYR A 297 -0.26 -1.89 1.14
CA TYR A 297 -0.28 -0.56 0.56
C TYR A 297 -0.60 -0.63 -0.94
N PRO A 298 -1.47 0.26 -1.45
CA PRO A 298 -1.91 0.20 -2.84
C PRO A 298 -0.78 0.46 -3.83
N VAL A 299 -0.73 -0.39 -4.86
CA VAL A 299 0.07 -0.15 -6.06
C VAL A 299 -0.53 1.01 -6.86
N PHE A 300 0.34 1.83 -7.46
CA PHE A 300 -0.06 2.86 -8.41
C PHE A 300 0.06 2.35 -9.84
N VAL A 301 -1.02 2.43 -10.63
CA VAL A 301 -1.01 2.09 -12.05
C VAL A 301 -0.99 3.36 -12.88
N LYS A 302 0.02 3.49 -13.75
CA LYS A 302 0.17 4.56 -14.73
C LYS A 302 -0.18 4.01 -16.11
N VAL A 303 -0.99 4.74 -16.86
CA VAL A 303 -1.14 4.49 -18.30
C VAL A 303 0.06 5.12 -19.00
N VAL A 304 0.82 4.32 -19.74
CA VAL A 304 2.01 4.78 -20.48
C VAL A 304 1.64 5.05 -21.93
N ARG A 305 0.99 4.09 -22.60
CA ARG A 305 0.52 4.22 -23.99
C ARG A 305 -0.76 3.41 -24.22
N PRO A 306 -1.65 3.83 -25.12
CA PRO A 306 -1.62 5.07 -25.89
C PRO A 306 -2.15 6.28 -25.09
N ARG A 307 -2.09 7.47 -25.69
CA ARG A 307 -2.85 8.65 -25.26
C ARG A 307 -4.32 8.43 -25.57
N PHE A 308 -5.15 8.53 -24.54
CA PHE A 308 -6.59 8.51 -24.65
C PHE A 308 -7.18 9.91 -24.78
N GLU A 309 -8.35 10.00 -25.41
CA GLU A 309 -9.16 11.21 -25.48
C GLU A 309 -9.73 11.59 -24.10
N GLY A 310 -9.93 12.89 -23.88
CA GLY A 310 -10.60 13.39 -22.69
C GLY A 310 -9.80 13.18 -21.41
N VAL A 311 -10.47 12.66 -20.37
CA VAL A 311 -9.90 12.42 -19.03
C VAL A 311 -9.94 10.93 -18.63
N VAL A 312 -10.12 10.03 -19.61
CA VAL A 312 -10.39 8.60 -19.35
C VAL A 312 -9.18 7.92 -18.70
N ALA A 313 -7.96 8.26 -19.13
CA ALA A 313 -6.75 7.73 -18.53
C ALA A 313 -6.54 8.27 -17.12
N GLU A 314 -6.79 9.56 -16.89
CA GLU A 314 -6.76 10.15 -15.56
C GLU A 314 -7.79 9.51 -14.64
N ALA A 315 -8.99 9.22 -15.15
CA ALA A 315 -10.04 8.53 -14.40
C ALA A 315 -9.62 7.11 -14.00
N VAL A 316 -8.97 6.34 -14.88
CA VAL A 316 -8.51 4.99 -14.51
C VAL A 316 -7.29 5.02 -13.58
N MET A 317 -6.36 5.96 -13.77
CA MET A 317 -5.18 6.14 -12.90
C MET A 317 -5.56 6.63 -11.49
N THR A 318 -6.78 7.14 -11.31
CA THR A 318 -7.32 7.64 -10.03
C THR A 318 -8.45 6.75 -9.49
N HIS A 319 -8.49 5.50 -9.93
CA HIS A 319 -9.52 4.56 -9.54
C HIS A 319 -9.50 4.28 -8.02
N PRO A 320 -10.66 4.22 -7.33
CA PRO A 320 -10.74 4.03 -5.87
C PRO A 320 -10.04 2.78 -5.35
N ALA A 321 -9.92 1.74 -6.18
CA ALA A 321 -9.20 0.51 -5.84
C ALA A 321 -7.72 0.78 -5.48
N MET A 322 -7.12 1.85 -5.98
CA MET A 322 -5.72 2.23 -5.69
C MET A 322 -5.59 3.25 -4.55
N THR A 323 -6.68 3.50 -3.82
CA THR A 323 -6.64 4.32 -2.60
C THR A 323 -6.46 3.42 -1.38
N LEU A 324 -5.83 3.93 -0.31
CA LEU A 324 -5.66 3.15 0.92
C LEU A 324 -6.99 2.62 1.49
N GLN A 325 -8.10 3.34 1.26
CA GLN A 325 -9.43 2.93 1.73
C GLN A 325 -10.12 1.88 0.84
N GLY A 326 -9.80 1.86 -0.46
CA GLY A 326 -10.41 0.97 -1.45
C GLY A 326 -9.50 -0.16 -1.92
N TRP A 327 -8.27 -0.22 -1.40
CA TRP A 327 -7.32 -1.29 -1.67
C TRP A 327 -7.71 -2.57 -0.94
N ASP A 328 -7.66 -3.68 -1.68
CA ASP A 328 -7.93 -5.02 -1.15
C ASP A 328 -6.63 -5.83 -1.22
N PRO A 329 -5.94 -6.03 -0.09
CA PRO A 329 -4.65 -6.72 -0.05
C PRO A 329 -4.77 -8.21 -0.38
N MET A 330 -5.99 -8.75 -0.49
CA MET A 330 -6.27 -10.15 -0.81
C MET A 330 -6.52 -10.37 -2.31
N LYS A 331 -6.43 -9.32 -3.13
CA LYS A 331 -6.54 -9.43 -4.59
C LYS A 331 -5.14 -9.42 -5.23
N PRO A 332 -4.86 -10.34 -6.17
CA PRO A 332 -3.61 -10.31 -6.91
C PRO A 332 -3.55 -9.08 -7.83
N VAL A 333 -2.35 -8.60 -8.15
CA VAL A 333 -2.10 -7.48 -9.08
C VAL A 333 -2.72 -7.74 -10.43
N LYS A 334 -2.77 -9.00 -10.90
CA LYS A 334 -3.47 -9.40 -12.12
C LYS A 334 -4.93 -8.95 -12.14
N TRP A 335 -5.63 -8.99 -11.01
CA TRP A 335 -7.01 -8.50 -10.93
C TRP A 335 -7.08 -6.99 -11.22
N LEU A 336 -6.15 -6.22 -10.67
CA LEU A 336 -6.08 -4.77 -10.91
C LEU A 336 -5.76 -4.46 -12.37
N LEU A 337 -4.88 -5.23 -13.02
CA LEU A 337 -4.62 -5.09 -14.46
C LEU A 337 -5.90 -5.29 -15.28
N ARG A 338 -6.70 -6.31 -14.95
CA ARG A 338 -7.97 -6.59 -15.62
C ARG A 338 -9.04 -5.54 -15.33
N LEU A 339 -9.05 -4.97 -14.11
CA LEU A 339 -9.90 -3.83 -13.74
C LEU A 339 -9.60 -2.61 -14.63
N VAL A 340 -8.32 -2.25 -14.75
CA VAL A 340 -7.86 -1.12 -15.59
C VAL A 340 -8.17 -1.38 -17.06
N GLN A 341 -7.87 -2.58 -17.56
CA GLN A 341 -8.19 -2.98 -18.93
C GLN A 341 -9.69 -2.87 -19.22
N SER A 342 -10.54 -3.49 -18.39
CA SER A 342 -12.01 -3.47 -18.52
C SER A 342 -12.55 -2.04 -18.57
N TYR A 343 -12.02 -1.14 -17.73
CA TYR A 343 -12.43 0.26 -17.73
C TYR A 343 -12.06 0.97 -19.04
N LEU A 344 -10.83 0.80 -19.51
CA LEU A 344 -10.36 1.40 -20.76
C LEU A 344 -11.05 0.81 -21.99
N GLU A 345 -11.40 -0.48 -21.99
CA GLU A 345 -12.19 -1.10 -23.06
C GLU A 345 -13.60 -0.53 -23.17
N LYS A 346 -14.19 -0.12 -22.04
CA LYS A 346 -15.55 0.46 -21.99
C LYS A 346 -15.57 1.93 -22.41
N HIS A 347 -14.58 2.71 -21.97
CA HIS A 347 -14.62 4.19 -22.06
C HIS A 347 -13.52 4.80 -22.93
N GLY A 348 -12.43 4.07 -23.17
CA GLY A 348 -11.22 4.59 -23.80
C GLY A 348 -11.35 4.68 -25.32
N ARG A 349 -11.02 5.86 -25.87
CA ARG A 349 -10.77 6.11 -27.29
C ARG A 349 -9.38 6.69 -27.47
N VAL A 350 -8.65 6.26 -28.50
CA VAL A 350 -7.28 6.75 -28.75
C VAL A 350 -7.30 8.15 -29.36
N ALA A 351 -6.52 9.07 -28.80
CA ALA A 351 -6.36 10.42 -29.31
C ALA A 351 -5.37 10.46 -30.48
N PHE A 352 -5.84 10.12 -31.69
CA PHE A 352 -4.98 10.03 -32.89
C PHE A 352 -4.31 11.36 -33.28
N GLU A 353 -4.91 12.49 -32.93
CA GLU A 353 -4.39 13.82 -33.25
C GLU A 353 -3.34 14.32 -32.24
N ASP A 354 -3.14 13.62 -31.12
CA ASP A 354 -2.17 14.02 -30.10
C ASP A 354 -0.75 13.57 -30.50
N THR A 355 0.16 14.54 -30.59
CA THR A 355 1.57 14.31 -30.92
C THR A 355 2.30 13.43 -29.91
N ASN A 356 1.78 13.28 -28.68
CA ASN A 356 2.38 12.43 -27.65
C ASN A 356 2.20 10.93 -27.95
N ASN A 357 1.35 10.56 -28.92
CA ASN A 357 1.26 9.20 -29.43
C ASN A 357 2.42 8.81 -30.35
N ASP A 358 3.38 9.70 -30.58
CA ASP A 358 4.57 9.40 -31.38
C ASP A 358 5.39 8.27 -30.72
N PRO A 359 5.64 7.15 -31.45
CA PRO A 359 6.41 6.02 -30.97
C PRO A 359 7.90 6.34 -30.76
N SER A 360 8.42 7.41 -31.37
CA SER A 360 9.81 7.83 -31.23
C SER A 360 10.13 8.42 -29.85
N GLN A 361 9.09 8.78 -29.06
CA GLN A 361 9.26 9.29 -27.72
C GLN A 361 9.49 8.13 -26.73
N PRO A 362 10.67 8.02 -26.08
CA PRO A 362 10.93 6.96 -25.11
C PRO A 362 10.15 7.17 -23.79
N VAL A 363 9.74 8.41 -23.54
CA VAL A 363 8.91 8.82 -22.41
C VAL A 363 7.45 8.65 -22.86
N GLY A 364 6.62 7.94 -22.08
CA GLY A 364 5.24 7.60 -22.46
C GLY A 364 4.35 8.79 -22.85
N CYS A 365 3.10 8.52 -23.23
CA CYS A 365 2.15 9.51 -23.75
C CYS A 365 1.68 10.56 -22.72
N TYR A 366 2.03 10.39 -21.44
CA TYR A 366 1.60 11.23 -20.33
C TYR A 366 2.80 11.90 -19.68
N SER A 367 2.69 13.20 -19.46
CA SER A 367 3.73 13.99 -18.82
C SER A 367 3.89 13.60 -17.35
N ALA A 368 5.09 13.82 -16.80
CA ALA A 368 5.35 13.57 -15.38
C ALA A 368 4.38 14.36 -14.47
N ALA A 369 4.02 15.59 -14.86
CA ALA A 369 3.05 16.40 -14.12
C ALA A 369 1.65 15.76 -14.08
N GLU A 370 1.15 15.25 -15.21
CA GLU A 370 -0.16 14.57 -15.26
C GLU A 370 -0.20 13.36 -14.32
N LEU A 371 0.85 12.52 -14.39
CA LEU A 371 0.97 11.34 -13.54
C LEU A 371 1.07 11.70 -12.06
N ALA A 372 1.86 12.71 -11.71
CA ALA A 372 2.01 13.19 -10.34
C ALA A 372 0.69 13.76 -9.79
N ILE A 373 -0.09 14.47 -10.62
CA ILE A 373 -1.38 15.01 -10.21
C ILE A 373 -2.42 13.88 -10.00
N CYS A 374 -2.43 12.83 -10.83
CA CYS A 374 -3.23 11.63 -10.57
C CYS A 374 -2.84 10.97 -9.23
N ARG A 375 -1.53 10.88 -8.93
CA ARG A 375 -1.08 10.35 -7.63
C ARG A 375 -1.50 11.24 -6.47
N LEU A 376 -1.45 12.57 -6.62
CA LEU A 376 -1.96 13.53 -5.62
C LEU A 376 -3.46 13.36 -5.34
N GLU A 377 -4.28 13.06 -6.35
CA GLU A 377 -5.70 12.75 -6.14
C GLU A 377 -5.85 11.52 -5.24
N LEU A 378 -5.13 10.42 -5.52
CA LEU A 378 -5.21 9.19 -4.73
C LEU A 378 -4.77 9.40 -3.27
N LEU A 379 -3.68 10.14 -3.06
CA LEU A 379 -3.12 10.40 -1.73
C LEU A 379 -3.98 11.36 -0.90
N SER A 380 -4.55 12.37 -1.54
CA SER A 380 -5.30 13.43 -0.87
C SER A 380 -6.80 13.10 -0.71
N GLY A 381 -7.33 12.22 -1.57
CA GLY A 381 -8.77 11.99 -1.70
C GLY A 381 -9.54 13.23 -2.19
N VAL A 382 -8.87 14.23 -2.76
CA VAL A 382 -9.51 15.42 -3.33
C VAL A 382 -10.02 15.09 -4.73
N PRO A 383 -11.33 15.17 -5.00
CA PRO A 383 -11.83 14.89 -6.32
C PRO A 383 -11.34 15.97 -7.32
N PRO A 384 -11.06 15.57 -8.56
CA PRO A 384 -10.62 16.46 -9.62
C PRO A 384 -11.81 17.26 -10.15
N VAL A 385 -11.54 18.38 -10.82
CA VAL A 385 -12.60 19.24 -11.35
C VAL A 385 -13.42 18.53 -12.43
N TRP A 386 -12.77 17.72 -13.28
CA TRP A 386 -13.47 16.95 -14.32
C TRP A 386 -14.55 16.02 -13.76
N ALA A 387 -14.45 15.59 -12.49
CA ALA A 387 -15.43 14.72 -11.85
C ALA A 387 -16.83 15.36 -11.76
N ARG A 388 -16.90 16.70 -11.71
CA ARG A 388 -18.17 17.45 -11.77
C ARG A 388 -18.69 17.58 -13.20
N GLU A 389 -17.78 17.68 -14.16
CA GLU A 389 -18.10 17.84 -15.59
C GLU A 389 -18.57 16.52 -16.22
N GLN A 390 -18.06 15.38 -15.72
CA GLN A 390 -18.35 14.04 -16.24
C GLN A 390 -18.78 13.07 -15.12
N PRO A 391 -19.98 13.27 -14.52
CA PRO A 391 -20.46 12.46 -13.41
C PRO A 391 -20.71 10.99 -13.78
N GLU A 392 -21.06 10.71 -15.03
CA GLU A 392 -21.28 9.33 -15.52
C GLU A 392 -19.97 8.53 -15.56
N LEU A 393 -18.90 9.15 -16.07
CA LEU A 393 -17.57 8.54 -16.11
C LEU A 393 -17.05 8.27 -14.68
N LEU A 394 -17.27 9.22 -13.77
CA LEU A 394 -16.97 9.07 -12.35
C LEU A 394 -17.78 7.94 -11.70
N ALA A 395 -19.07 7.85 -11.98
CA ALA A 395 -19.93 6.79 -11.45
C ALA A 395 -19.46 5.41 -11.93
N SER A 396 -19.12 5.28 -13.22
CA SER A 396 -18.56 4.03 -13.74
C SER A 396 -17.20 3.70 -13.14
N ARG A 397 -16.35 4.70 -12.85
CA ARG A 397 -15.06 4.49 -12.17
C ARG A 397 -15.26 3.92 -10.77
N ASN A 398 -16.30 4.35 -10.07
CA ASN A 398 -16.51 3.94 -8.68
C ASN A 398 -17.32 2.64 -8.55
N ALA A 399 -17.96 2.16 -9.62
CA ALA A 399 -18.90 1.04 -9.58
C ALA A 399 -18.28 -0.32 -9.24
N GLU A 400 -16.99 -0.53 -9.57
CA GLU A 400 -16.34 -1.86 -9.43
C GLU A 400 -15.73 -2.09 -8.03
N VAL A 401 -15.80 -1.10 -7.12
CA VAL A 401 -15.24 -1.18 -5.76
C VAL A 401 -16.35 -1.13 -4.71
N ASP A 402 -16.55 -2.25 -4.03
CA ASP A 402 -17.41 -2.32 -2.85
C ASP A 402 -16.66 -1.82 -1.61
N LEU A 403 -16.65 -0.50 -1.42
CA LEU A 403 -16.03 0.15 -0.26
C LEU A 403 -16.64 -0.31 1.07
N THR A 404 -17.90 -0.74 1.07
CA THR A 404 -18.56 -1.25 2.29
C THR A 404 -17.97 -2.60 2.68
N ARG A 405 -17.85 -3.53 1.73
CA ARG A 405 -17.18 -4.82 1.95
C ARG A 405 -15.73 -4.65 2.36
N ILE A 406 -14.98 -3.76 1.71
CA ILE A 406 -13.55 -3.54 2.02
C ILE A 406 -13.39 -2.97 3.43
N ARG A 407 -14.28 -2.06 3.85
CA ARG A 407 -14.32 -1.59 5.24
C ARG A 407 -14.66 -2.69 6.23
N GLU A 408 -15.60 -3.58 5.90
CA GLU A 408 -15.93 -4.74 6.75
C GLU A 408 -14.76 -5.73 6.85
N LEU A 409 -14.00 -5.94 5.76
CA LEU A 409 -12.80 -6.79 5.77
C LEU A 409 -11.69 -6.17 6.63
N ASN A 410 -11.44 -4.86 6.48
CA ASN A 410 -10.34 -4.18 7.15
C ASN A 410 -10.65 -3.83 8.62
N PHE A 411 -11.91 -3.61 8.98
CA PHE A 411 -12.32 -3.09 10.29
C PHE A 411 -13.42 -3.92 10.99
N GLY A 412 -13.82 -5.05 10.42
CA GLY A 412 -14.90 -5.89 10.94
C GLY A 412 -16.29 -5.27 10.75
N LYS A 413 -17.34 -6.10 10.95
CA LYS A 413 -18.73 -5.62 10.89
C LYS A 413 -19.04 -4.69 12.06
N ARG A 414 -19.52 -3.48 11.76
CA ARG A 414 -20.02 -2.56 12.78
C ARG A 414 -21.29 -3.18 13.39
N LYS A 415 -21.26 -3.54 14.68
CA LYS A 415 -22.48 -3.97 15.39
C LYS A 415 -23.52 -2.85 15.28
N GLU A 416 -24.70 -3.17 14.76
CA GLU A 416 -25.83 -2.25 14.76
C GLU A 416 -26.07 -1.77 16.19
N ALA A 417 -26.07 -0.45 16.37
CA ALA A 417 -26.36 0.14 17.66
C ALA A 417 -27.79 -0.25 18.05
N ASN A 418 -27.91 -1.10 19.07
CA ASN A 418 -29.19 -1.51 19.60
C ASN A 418 -29.96 -0.25 20.02
N ALA A 419 -31.12 0.01 19.39
CA ALA A 419 -31.87 1.26 19.46
C ALA A 419 -32.55 1.54 20.83
N LYS A 420 -32.00 1.04 21.93
CA LYS A 420 -32.47 1.26 23.30
C LYS A 420 -31.29 1.45 24.26
N ALA A 421 -30.75 2.66 24.31
CA ALA A 421 -30.03 3.16 25.47
C ALA A 421 -30.61 4.55 25.84
N PRO A 422 -31.20 4.74 27.03
CA PRO A 422 -32.04 5.88 27.37
C PRO A 422 -31.28 7.00 28.10
N TRP A 423 -30.03 7.30 27.75
CA TRP A 423 -29.30 8.43 28.35
C TRP A 423 -28.60 9.30 27.30
N ALA A 424 -28.77 10.61 27.43
CA ALA A 424 -28.10 11.62 26.63
C ALA A 424 -26.63 11.75 27.05
N SER A 425 -25.70 11.50 26.13
CA SER A 425 -24.26 11.73 26.35
C SER A 425 -23.86 13.15 25.97
N GLY A 426 -23.96 14.05 26.96
CA GLY A 426 -23.26 15.32 26.93
C GLY A 426 -21.77 15.15 27.25
N VAL A 427 -20.94 15.76 26.39
CA VAL A 427 -19.68 16.46 26.71
C VAL A 427 -18.70 15.75 27.66
N GLY A 428 -17.78 14.98 27.09
CA GLY A 428 -16.60 14.50 27.81
C GLY A 428 -15.69 13.66 26.92
N TYR A 429 -14.51 14.19 26.60
CA TYR A 429 -13.41 13.40 26.03
C TYR A 429 -13.02 12.32 27.06
N GLY A 430 -13.45 11.09 26.80
CA GLY A 430 -13.16 9.94 27.66
C GLY A 430 -13.14 8.66 26.84
N HIS A 431 -11.93 8.16 26.56
CA HIS A 431 -11.70 6.78 26.18
C HIS A 431 -12.14 5.87 27.33
N SER A 432 -13.36 5.33 27.25
CA SER A 432 -13.72 4.18 28.08
C SER A 432 -14.82 3.35 27.44
N GLY A 433 -14.48 2.09 27.14
CA GLY A 433 -15.40 0.97 27.34
C GLY A 433 -16.32 0.62 26.17
N THR A 434 -15.76 0.05 25.10
CA THR A 434 -16.41 -1.09 24.44
C THR A 434 -15.36 -2.17 24.24
N GLU A 435 -15.38 -3.16 25.12
CA GLU A 435 -14.64 -4.41 24.95
C GLU A 435 -15.13 -5.07 23.64
N GLY A 436 -14.25 -5.13 22.64
CA GLY A 436 -14.46 -5.86 21.38
C GLY A 436 -14.70 -5.04 20.11
N GLY A 437 -14.40 -3.74 20.09
CA GLY A 437 -14.22 -2.99 18.83
C GLY A 437 -12.76 -3.07 18.36
N PRO A 438 -12.46 -2.94 17.05
CA PRO A 438 -11.08 -2.88 16.56
C PRO A 438 -10.35 -1.78 17.32
N VAL A 439 -9.31 -2.14 18.05
CA VAL A 439 -8.43 -1.19 18.73
C VAL A 439 -7.82 -0.32 17.64
N TRP A 440 -8.25 0.93 17.57
CA TRP A 440 -7.73 1.89 16.61
C TRP A 440 -6.25 2.12 16.92
N ASP A 441 -5.36 1.64 16.04
CA ASP A 441 -3.94 1.86 16.20
C ASP A 441 -3.55 3.26 15.70
N VAL A 442 -3.45 4.17 16.65
CA VAL A 442 -3.01 5.56 16.44
C VAL A 442 -1.64 5.59 15.75
N GLN A 443 -0.72 4.67 16.08
CA GLN A 443 0.64 4.71 15.54
C GLN A 443 0.72 4.25 14.08
N ALA A 444 0.01 3.18 13.70
CA ALA A 444 -0.05 2.77 12.30
C ALA A 444 -0.74 3.81 11.42
N THR A 445 -1.81 4.46 11.92
CA THR A 445 -2.46 5.54 11.19
C THR A 445 -1.57 6.78 11.07
N GLU A 446 -0.80 7.12 12.11
CA GLU A 446 0.20 8.18 12.05
C GLU A 446 1.34 7.88 11.06
N LYS A 447 1.86 6.64 11.04
CA LYS A 447 2.88 6.21 10.07
C LYS A 447 2.37 6.23 8.64
N ALA A 448 1.16 5.71 8.39
CA ALA A 448 0.54 5.75 7.08
C ALA A 448 0.31 7.20 6.61
N GLN A 449 -0.09 8.09 7.53
CA GLN A 449 -0.22 9.51 7.23
C GLN A 449 1.12 10.18 6.97
N ALA A 450 2.17 9.85 7.73
CA ALA A 450 3.52 10.37 7.50
C ALA A 450 4.05 9.95 6.13
N GLN A 451 3.87 8.67 5.75
CA GLN A 451 4.23 8.17 4.43
C GLN A 451 3.45 8.88 3.32
N ALA A 452 2.15 9.10 3.51
CA ALA A 452 1.32 9.86 2.57
C ALA A 452 1.78 11.33 2.45
N ASP A 453 2.18 11.96 3.55
CA ASP A 453 2.71 13.33 3.58
C ASP A 453 4.05 13.41 2.79
N VAL A 454 4.94 12.42 2.95
CA VAL A 454 6.20 12.30 2.18
C VAL A 454 5.91 12.16 0.69
N GLU A 455 5.08 11.19 0.29
CA GLU A 455 4.73 10.97 -1.12
C GLU A 455 4.04 12.20 -1.73
N MET A 456 3.16 12.87 -0.97
CA MET A 456 2.53 14.10 -1.41
C MET A 456 3.56 15.21 -1.65
N GLY A 457 4.53 15.36 -0.74
CA GLY A 457 5.66 16.28 -0.92
C GLY A 457 6.47 16.00 -2.18
N GLU A 458 6.77 14.74 -2.47
CA GLU A 458 7.48 14.33 -3.68
C GLU A 458 6.70 14.63 -4.96
N MET A 459 5.39 14.35 -4.97
CA MET A 459 4.54 14.65 -6.12
C MET A 459 4.40 16.16 -6.33
N LEU A 460 4.25 16.95 -5.25
CA LEU A 460 4.24 18.42 -5.33
C LEU A 460 5.56 18.97 -5.88
N ARG A 461 6.70 18.41 -5.45
CA ARG A 461 8.03 18.76 -5.97
C ARG A 461 8.14 18.48 -7.46
N LEU A 462 7.69 17.31 -7.91
CA LEU A 462 7.73 16.92 -9.32
C LEU A 462 6.84 17.84 -10.18
N VAL A 463 5.64 18.18 -9.71
CA VAL A 463 4.79 19.17 -10.40
C VAL A 463 5.47 20.54 -10.44
N THR A 464 6.13 20.95 -9.36
CA THR A 464 6.88 22.23 -9.28
C THR A 464 8.00 22.28 -10.32
N GLU A 465 8.74 21.18 -10.50
CA GLU A 465 9.80 21.07 -11.52
C GLU A 465 9.22 21.20 -12.94
N CYS A 466 8.13 20.49 -13.24
CA CYS A 466 7.45 20.58 -14.54
C CYS A 466 6.91 21.99 -14.83
N VAL A 467 6.30 22.64 -13.82
CA VAL A 467 5.85 24.03 -13.93
C VAL A 467 7.03 24.95 -14.20
N SER A 468 8.14 24.77 -13.49
CA SER A 468 9.34 25.61 -13.66
C SER A 468 9.95 25.49 -15.07
N ARG A 469 9.77 24.34 -15.74
CA ARG A 469 10.19 24.10 -17.13
C ARG A 469 9.16 24.56 -18.17
N GLY A 470 7.98 25.01 -17.75
CA GLY A 470 6.89 25.40 -18.67
C GLY A 470 6.20 24.21 -19.34
N GLU A 471 6.31 23.01 -18.79
CA GLU A 471 5.76 21.77 -19.36
C GLU A 471 4.29 21.55 -18.95
N LEU A 472 3.81 22.24 -17.90
CA LEU A 472 2.42 22.12 -17.44
C LEU A 472 1.45 22.91 -18.32
N ARG A 473 0.49 22.22 -18.93
CA ARG A 473 -0.59 22.83 -19.72
C ARG A 473 -1.71 23.37 -18.81
N ASP A 474 -2.28 24.53 -19.17
CA ASP A 474 -3.39 25.16 -18.43
C ASP A 474 -4.65 24.26 -18.37
N GLU A 475 -4.95 23.54 -19.45
CA GLU A 475 -6.08 22.60 -19.52
C GLU A 475 -5.93 21.43 -18.53
N THR A 476 -4.71 20.90 -18.36
CA THR A 476 -4.43 19.86 -17.35
C THR A 476 -4.73 20.40 -15.96
N LEU A 477 -4.31 21.63 -15.66
CA LEU A 477 -4.53 22.25 -14.36
C LEU A 477 -6.02 22.47 -14.06
N LYS A 478 -6.78 22.98 -15.04
CA LYS A 478 -8.23 23.26 -14.93
C LYS A 478 -9.06 22.01 -14.62
N ARG A 479 -8.71 20.87 -15.22
CA ARG A 479 -9.44 19.60 -15.06
C ARG A 479 -9.01 18.82 -13.82
N SER A 480 -7.82 19.08 -13.30
CA SER A 480 -7.20 18.30 -12.23
C SER A 480 -7.73 18.55 -10.81
N CYS A 481 -7.21 17.77 -9.85
CA CYS A 481 -7.41 17.98 -8.41
C CYS A 481 -6.51 19.06 -7.81
N LEU A 482 -5.53 19.60 -8.55
CA LEU A 482 -4.48 20.42 -7.95
C LEU A 482 -5.04 21.72 -7.34
N ARG A 483 -5.93 22.41 -8.04
CA ARG A 483 -6.60 23.62 -7.53
C ARG A 483 -7.42 23.33 -6.26
N PRO A 484 -8.37 22.37 -6.23
CA PRO A 484 -9.09 22.06 -5.01
C PRO A 484 -8.19 21.51 -3.89
N LEU A 485 -7.11 20.83 -4.21
CA LEU A 485 -6.12 20.35 -3.24
C LEU A 485 -5.41 21.52 -2.56
N LEU A 486 -4.81 22.43 -3.35
CA LEU A 486 -4.13 23.62 -2.84
C LEU A 486 -5.07 24.44 -1.94
N TRP A 487 -6.30 24.65 -2.39
CA TRP A 487 -7.29 25.36 -1.60
C TRP A 487 -7.62 24.63 -0.30
N ARG A 488 -7.90 23.32 -0.33
CA ARG A 488 -8.26 22.56 0.86
C ARG A 488 -7.14 22.61 1.91
N HIS A 489 -5.90 22.32 1.50
CA HIS A 489 -4.76 22.32 2.42
C HIS A 489 -4.48 23.70 3.01
N LEU A 490 -4.56 24.78 2.21
CA LEU A 490 -4.38 26.14 2.73
C LEU A 490 -5.55 26.61 3.59
N HIS A 491 -6.79 26.27 3.22
CA HIS A 491 -7.99 26.71 3.92
C HIS A 491 -8.12 26.05 5.29
N THR A 492 -7.74 24.78 5.40
CA THR A 492 -7.72 24.04 6.67
C THR A 492 -6.39 24.12 7.39
N ALA A 493 -5.41 24.87 6.86
CA ALA A 493 -4.09 24.98 7.49
C ALA A 493 -4.20 25.66 8.85
N SER A 494 -3.53 25.04 9.83
CA SER A 494 -3.20 25.63 11.12
C SER A 494 -1.70 25.53 11.29
N LEU A 495 -1.03 26.61 11.70
CA LEU A 495 0.44 26.60 11.87
C LEU A 495 0.91 25.56 12.91
N LEU A 496 0.08 25.26 13.90
CA LEU A 496 0.37 24.19 14.88
C LEU A 496 0.34 22.81 14.22
N ASP A 497 -0.60 22.61 13.30
CA ASP A 497 -0.76 21.36 12.56
C ASP A 497 0.32 21.20 11.49
N VAL A 498 0.69 22.27 10.79
CA VAL A 498 1.83 22.29 9.85
C VAL A 498 3.12 21.89 10.57
N GLY A 499 3.39 22.47 11.75
CA GLY A 499 4.57 22.20 12.55
C GLY A 499 4.51 20.94 13.41
N SER A 500 3.42 20.14 13.33
CA SER A 500 3.25 18.95 14.16
C SER A 500 4.25 17.83 13.85
N ARG A 501 4.69 17.74 12.58
CA ARG A 501 5.57 16.70 12.06
C ARG A 501 6.52 17.28 11.00
N VAL A 502 7.70 16.68 10.88
CA VAL A 502 8.73 17.12 9.93
C VAL A 502 8.30 16.86 8.49
N GLU A 503 7.71 15.69 8.23
CA GLU A 503 7.21 15.26 6.93
C GLU A 503 6.11 16.21 6.44
N ARG A 504 5.19 16.57 7.35
CA ARG A 504 4.11 17.51 7.07
C ARG A 504 4.64 18.91 6.80
N THR A 505 5.61 19.38 7.59
CA THR A 505 6.27 20.66 7.35
C THR A 505 6.91 20.68 5.96
N SER A 506 7.66 19.63 5.61
CA SER A 506 8.30 19.47 4.29
C SER A 506 7.27 19.50 3.15
N MET A 507 6.15 18.79 3.29
CA MET A 507 5.06 18.78 2.32
C MET A 507 4.47 20.19 2.11
N TYR A 508 4.22 20.95 3.19
CA TYR A 508 3.73 22.33 3.09
C TYR A 508 4.76 23.27 2.44
N LEU A 509 6.06 23.07 2.67
CA LEU A 509 7.11 23.82 1.97
C LEU A 509 7.07 23.55 0.46
N GLN A 510 6.88 22.30 0.04
CA GLN A 510 6.69 21.96 -1.37
C GLN A 510 5.39 22.57 -1.93
N LEU A 511 4.31 22.59 -1.15
CA LEU A 511 3.05 23.24 -1.54
C LEU A 511 3.25 24.74 -1.81
N LEU A 512 3.96 25.44 -0.93
CA LEU A 512 4.28 26.86 -1.09
C LEU A 512 5.24 27.11 -2.26
N ALA A 513 6.22 26.23 -2.48
CA ALA A 513 7.11 26.27 -3.63
C ALA A 513 6.33 26.13 -4.94
N LEU A 514 5.37 25.21 -5.00
CA LEU A 514 4.49 25.04 -6.14
C LEU A 514 3.65 26.30 -6.41
N LEU A 515 3.05 26.90 -5.38
CA LEU A 515 2.30 28.15 -5.53
C LEU A 515 3.17 29.28 -6.10
N ARG A 516 4.42 29.38 -5.63
CA ARG A 516 5.39 30.34 -6.15
C ARG A 516 5.72 30.07 -7.62
N ALA A 517 5.93 28.81 -7.99
CA ALA A 517 6.19 28.41 -9.37
C ALA A 517 5.00 28.74 -10.27
N LEU A 518 3.77 28.39 -9.87
CA LEU A 518 2.54 28.71 -10.60
C LEU A 518 2.35 30.23 -10.76
N ALA A 519 2.65 31.02 -9.74
CA ALA A 519 2.56 32.47 -9.79
C ALA A 519 3.58 33.11 -10.75
N ALA A 520 4.68 32.42 -11.08
CA ALA A 520 5.66 32.91 -12.06
C ALA A 520 5.14 32.84 -13.51
N TRP A 521 4.08 32.10 -13.78
CA TRP A 521 3.53 31.89 -15.13
C TRP A 521 2.16 32.58 -15.30
N PRO A 522 2.07 33.70 -16.02
CA PRO A 522 0.81 34.44 -16.21
C PRO A 522 -0.32 33.60 -16.79
N ALA A 523 0.01 32.65 -17.67
CA ALA A 523 -0.97 31.73 -18.27
C ALA A 523 -1.70 30.85 -17.24
N LEU A 524 -1.11 30.60 -16.07
CA LEU A 524 -1.66 29.75 -15.02
C LEU A 524 -2.34 30.55 -13.90
N HIS A 525 -2.32 31.89 -13.96
CA HIS A 525 -2.91 32.74 -12.91
C HIS A 525 -4.43 32.57 -12.79
N THR A 526 -5.09 32.31 -13.92
CA THR A 526 -6.53 32.02 -13.99
C THR A 526 -6.88 30.81 -13.13
N ALA A 527 -6.03 29.79 -13.09
CA ALA A 527 -6.25 28.61 -12.27
C ALA A 527 -6.13 28.90 -10.77
N LEU A 528 -5.26 29.82 -10.34
CA LEU A 528 -5.14 30.23 -8.93
C LEU A 528 -6.28 31.15 -8.47
N SER A 529 -6.80 31.95 -9.40
CA SER A 529 -7.79 33.01 -9.13
C SER A 529 -9.23 32.53 -9.30
N ALA A 530 -9.45 31.40 -9.96
CA ALA A 530 -10.77 30.82 -10.15
C ALA A 530 -11.33 30.20 -8.85
N PRO A 531 -12.66 30.27 -8.66
CA PRO A 531 -13.35 29.59 -7.56
C PRO A 531 -13.19 28.06 -7.68
N VAL A 532 -13.10 27.41 -6.53
CA VAL A 532 -12.84 25.97 -6.39
C VAL A 532 -14.13 25.13 -6.46
N GLY A 533 -15.27 25.77 -6.21
CA GLY A 533 -16.63 25.23 -6.20
C GLY A 533 -17.61 26.13 -6.93
N ASP A 534 -18.85 26.15 -6.46
CA ASP A 534 -19.89 27.04 -6.99
C ASP A 534 -19.55 28.52 -6.74
N ALA A 535 -20.31 29.40 -7.39
CA ALA A 535 -20.21 30.85 -7.22
C ALA A 535 -20.33 31.22 -5.73
N GLY A 536 -19.24 31.70 -5.13
CA GLY A 536 -19.13 32.03 -3.70
C GLY A 536 -18.11 31.19 -2.92
N SER A 537 -17.58 30.12 -3.50
CA SER A 537 -16.44 29.38 -2.95
C SER A 537 -15.15 30.24 -2.96
N GLY A 538 -14.33 30.11 -1.92
CA GLY A 538 -13.05 30.80 -1.83
C GLY A 538 -12.09 30.36 -2.94
N THR A 539 -11.12 31.23 -3.25
CA THR A 539 -10.02 30.94 -4.18
C THR A 539 -8.77 30.50 -3.44
N VAL A 540 -7.82 29.88 -4.13
CA VAL A 540 -6.51 29.52 -3.55
C VAL A 540 -5.84 30.76 -2.94
N LEU A 541 -5.95 31.91 -3.59
CA LEU A 541 -5.43 33.19 -3.09
C LEU A 541 -6.08 33.62 -1.78
N THR A 542 -7.41 33.50 -1.65
CA THR A 542 -8.10 33.84 -0.39
C THR A 542 -7.71 32.90 0.76
N ALA A 543 -7.46 31.62 0.47
CA ALA A 543 -6.99 30.67 1.47
C ALA A 543 -5.54 31.00 1.91
N LEU A 544 -4.67 31.34 0.96
CA LEU A 544 -3.30 31.78 1.23
C LEU A 544 -3.25 33.06 2.08
N GLU A 545 -4.13 34.02 1.82
CA GLU A 545 -4.31 35.23 2.64
C GLU A 545 -4.67 34.88 4.10
N GLY A 546 -5.47 33.84 4.30
CA GLY A 546 -5.81 33.29 5.61
C GLY A 546 -4.60 32.76 6.37
N VAL A 547 -3.78 31.93 5.70
CA VAL A 547 -2.53 31.39 6.28
C VAL A 547 -1.55 32.51 6.61
N ARG A 548 -1.42 33.50 5.73
CA ARG A 548 -0.58 34.68 5.98
C ARG A 548 -1.01 35.42 7.25
N LYS A 549 -2.31 35.66 7.44
CA LYS A 549 -2.84 36.33 8.64
C LYS A 549 -2.54 35.53 9.92
N GLN A 550 -2.62 34.20 9.87
CA GLN A 550 -2.22 33.35 11.00
C GLN A 550 -0.72 33.51 11.31
N ALA A 551 0.13 33.53 10.27
CA ALA A 551 1.58 33.69 10.44
C ALA A 551 1.94 35.07 11.01
N ASP A 552 1.33 36.13 10.49
CA ASP A 552 1.52 37.49 11.00
C ASP A 552 1.10 37.60 12.47
N PHE A 553 0.00 36.95 12.87
CA PHE A 553 -0.43 36.89 14.26
C PHE A 553 0.59 36.15 15.14
N PHE A 554 1.04 34.96 14.71
CA PHE A 554 1.99 34.14 15.45
C PHE A 554 3.33 34.84 15.67
N VAL A 555 3.88 35.49 14.63
CA VAL A 555 5.12 36.27 14.71
C VAL A 555 4.96 37.45 15.69
N ARG A 556 3.83 38.15 15.66
CA ARG A 556 3.58 39.26 16.61
C ARG A 556 3.47 38.77 18.05
N THR A 557 2.79 37.65 18.30
CA THR A 557 2.66 37.09 19.65
C THR A 557 3.99 36.54 20.17
N ALA A 558 4.76 35.85 19.33
CA ALA A 558 6.09 35.36 19.70
C ALA A 558 7.07 36.52 19.95
N GLY A 559 7.03 37.56 19.12
CA GLY A 559 7.82 38.77 19.31
C GLY A 559 7.49 39.51 20.61
N ARG A 560 6.21 39.58 21.00
CA ARG A 560 5.80 40.16 22.29
C ARG A 560 6.24 39.32 23.50
N ALA A 561 6.13 38.00 23.40
CA ALA A 561 6.59 37.10 24.45
C ALA A 561 8.12 37.19 24.65
N ALA A 562 8.89 37.38 23.58
CA ALA A 562 10.34 37.56 23.66
C ALA A 562 10.72 38.91 24.30
N THR A 563 9.96 39.98 24.03
CA THR A 563 10.19 41.28 24.69
C THR A 563 9.77 41.30 26.16
N GLU A 564 8.72 40.56 26.53
CA GLU A 564 8.29 40.44 27.93
C GLU A 564 9.25 39.54 28.75
N SER A 565 9.90 38.55 28.13
CA SER A 565 10.91 37.71 28.81
C SER A 565 12.27 38.38 29.00
N ASP A 566 12.55 39.48 28.26
CA ASP A 566 13.76 40.30 28.45
C ASP A 566 13.56 41.39 29.52
N GLU A 567 12.32 41.61 29.99
CA GLU A 567 11.96 42.57 31.05
C GLU A 567 11.75 41.93 32.45
N GLU A 568 11.77 40.60 32.57
CA GLU A 568 11.88 39.84 33.84
C GLU A 568 13.33 39.41 34.12
#